data_AF-A0AAN7HPA3-F1
#
_entry.id   AF-A0AAN7HPA3-F1
#
_cell.length_a   1.000
_cell.length_b   1.000
_cell.length_c   1.000
_cell.angle_alpha   90.00
_cell.angle_beta   90.00
_cell.angle_gamma   90.00
#
_symmetry.space_group_name_H-M   'P 1'
#
loop_
_entity.id
_entity.type
_entity.pdbx_description
1 polymer ?
#
loop_
_entity_poly.entity_id
_entity_poly.type
_entity_poly.pdbx_seq_one_letter_code
_entity_poly.pdbx_strand_id
1 'polypeptide(L)'
;MLLESTADATIENNFWSQDKLALNILLGKLEASNQSTIAIQNYFAKRAQIEEAYGNQLLELAESSHQIEECFSTILTSSEMSARAHVDLGQYIRNMLELPLKNYLADQENIKMFVTYEKNKM
;
A
#
# COMPACT_ATOMS: atom_id res chain seq x y z
N MET A 1 36.61 24.82 -6.23
CA MET A 1 35.37 25.50 -6.67
C MET A 1 34.63 24.48 -7.53
N LEU A 2 33.71 23.74 -6.93
CA LEU A 2 32.87 22.80 -7.69
C LEU A 2 31.86 23.66 -8.44
N LEU A 3 31.91 23.60 -9.77
CA LEU A 3 30.84 24.15 -10.61
C LEU A 3 29.60 23.30 -10.34
N GLU A 4 28.74 23.75 -9.44
CA GLU A 4 27.37 23.26 -9.38
C GLU A 4 26.75 23.55 -10.75
N SER A 5 26.47 22.48 -11.50
CA SER A 5 25.71 22.59 -12.73
C SER A 5 24.31 23.08 -12.33
N THR A 6 24.03 24.34 -12.64
CA THR A 6 22.73 25.00 -12.50
C THR A 6 21.75 24.60 -13.61
N ALA A 7 22.01 23.48 -14.30
CA ALA A 7 21.07 22.98 -15.29
C ALA A 7 19.81 22.53 -14.56
N ASP A 8 18.73 23.28 -14.74
CA ASP A 8 17.44 23.00 -14.14
C ASP A 8 16.99 21.58 -14.53
N ALA A 9 16.89 20.70 -13.53
CA ALA A 9 16.59 19.27 -13.71
C ALA A 9 15.09 18.96 -13.80
N THR A 10 14.26 19.99 -13.93
CA THR A 10 12.80 19.85 -14.07
C THR A 10 12.43 19.14 -15.38
N ILE A 11 11.30 18.41 -15.34
CA ILE A 11 10.80 17.66 -16.52
C ILE A 11 10.55 18.62 -17.70
N GLU A 12 9.99 19.80 -17.41
CA GLU A 12 9.67 20.83 -18.39
C GLU A 12 10.88 21.41 -19.11
N ASN A 13 12.11 21.18 -18.66
CA ASN A 13 13.31 21.71 -19.33
C ASN A 13 14.15 20.62 -20.00
N ASN A 14 13.82 19.34 -19.80
CA ASN A 14 14.69 18.22 -20.21
C ASN A 14 14.02 17.15 -21.08
N PHE A 15 12.69 17.17 -21.27
CA PHE A 15 11.95 16.08 -21.92
C PHE A 15 11.23 16.48 -23.22
N TRP A 16 11.93 17.15 -24.15
CA TRP A 16 11.37 17.73 -25.39
C TRP A 16 11.65 16.97 -26.71
N SER A 17 11.84 15.65 -26.67
CA SER A 17 12.19 14.87 -27.88
C SER A 17 11.11 14.94 -28.98
N GLN A 18 11.51 15.09 -30.24
CA GLN A 18 10.59 15.20 -31.40
C GLN A 18 9.81 13.92 -31.71
N ASP A 19 10.29 12.76 -31.28
CA ASP A 19 9.77 11.42 -31.60
C ASP A 19 8.94 10.80 -30.45
N LYS A 20 8.43 11.62 -29.53
CA LYS A 20 7.72 11.17 -28.31
C LYS A 20 8.58 10.26 -27.41
N LEU A 21 9.89 10.12 -27.62
CA LEU A 21 10.80 9.29 -26.83
C LEU A 21 10.82 9.70 -25.35
N ALA A 22 10.97 11.00 -25.10
CA ALA A 22 10.97 11.59 -23.76
C ALA A 22 9.65 11.31 -23.02
N LEU A 23 8.51 11.45 -23.70
CA LEU A 23 7.20 11.07 -23.15
C LEU A 23 7.14 9.57 -22.83
N ASN A 24 7.65 8.70 -23.71
CA ASN A 24 7.69 7.25 -23.47
C ASN A 24 8.57 6.91 -22.27
N ILE A 25 9.70 7.60 -22.08
CA ILE A 25 10.56 7.42 -20.89
C ILE A 25 9.81 7.79 -19.61
N LEU A 26 9.11 8.93 -19.60
CA LEU A 26 8.32 9.37 -18.44
C LEU A 26 7.19 8.38 -18.13
N LEU A 27 6.46 7.91 -19.14
CA LEU A 27 5.40 6.92 -18.98
C LEU A 27 5.94 5.57 -18.50
N GLY A 28 7.07 5.12 -19.03
CA GLY A 28 7.73 3.89 -18.57
C GLY A 28 8.20 4.00 -17.13
N LYS A 29 8.69 5.18 -16.70
CA LYS A 29 9.08 5.43 -15.31
C LYS A 29 7.87 5.44 -14.38
N LEU A 30 6.77 6.06 -14.81
CA LEU A 30 5.50 6.05 -14.07
C LEU A 30 4.97 4.63 -13.90
N GLU A 31 5.00 3.82 -14.96
CA GLU A 31 4.58 2.42 -14.91
C GLU A 31 5.42 1.59 -13.94
N ALA A 32 6.75 1.74 -13.98
CA ALA A 32 7.64 1.08 -13.02
C ALA A 32 7.37 1.51 -11.57
N SER A 33 7.04 2.79 -11.36
CA SER A 33 6.63 3.30 -10.04
C SER A 33 5.32 2.66 -9.58
N ASN A 34 4.32 2.58 -10.47
CA ASN A 34 3.04 1.94 -10.17
C ASN A 34 3.19 0.46 -9.85
N GLN A 35 4.07 -0.27 -10.54
CA GLN A 35 4.38 -1.66 -10.20
C GLN A 35 4.96 -1.80 -8.78
N SER A 36 5.83 -0.87 -8.37
CA SER A 36 6.36 -0.84 -7.01
C SER A 36 5.26 -0.56 -5.98
N THR A 37 4.35 0.37 -6.29
CA THR A 37 3.18 0.67 -5.45
C THR A 37 2.24 -0.52 -5.33
N ILE A 38 1.99 -1.27 -6.41
CA ILE A 38 1.19 -2.51 -6.40
C ILE A 38 1.83 -3.54 -5.47
N ALA A 39 3.16 -3.71 -5.54
CA ALA A 39 3.86 -4.64 -4.66
C ALA A 39 3.69 -4.27 -3.18
N ILE A 40 3.78 -2.99 -2.83
CA ILE A 40 3.57 -2.48 -1.47
C ILE A 40 2.10 -2.66 -1.04
N GLN A 41 1.14 -2.36 -1.90
CA GLN A 41 -0.28 -2.55 -1.63
C GLN A 41 -0.61 -4.03 -1.36
N ASN A 42 -0.09 -4.94 -2.17
CA ASN A 42 -0.23 -6.38 -1.96
C ASN A 42 0.42 -6.86 -0.66
N TYR A 43 1.57 -6.29 -0.30
CA TYR A 43 2.22 -6.57 0.97
C TYR A 43 1.32 -6.19 2.17
N PHE A 44 0.76 -4.98 2.17
CA PHE A 44 -0.15 -4.55 3.23
C PHE A 44 -1.45 -5.35 3.25
N ALA A 45 -2.01 -5.69 2.09
CA ALA A 45 -3.17 -6.59 2.00
C ALA A 45 -2.88 -7.93 2.69
N LYS A 46 -1.71 -8.51 2.42
CA LYS A 46 -1.32 -9.78 3.04
C LYS A 46 -1.05 -9.63 4.54
N ARG A 47 -0.40 -8.54 4.97
CA ARG A 47 -0.16 -8.29 6.39
C ARG A 47 -1.47 -8.11 7.17
N ALA A 48 -2.41 -7.32 6.66
CA ALA A 48 -3.73 -7.16 7.25
C ALA A 48 -4.45 -8.52 7.41
N GLN A 49 -4.42 -9.35 6.37
CA GLN A 49 -5.00 -10.70 6.42
C GLN A 49 -4.36 -11.58 7.50
N ILE A 50 -3.03 -11.52 7.65
CA ILE A 50 -2.31 -12.29 8.68
C ILE A 50 -2.70 -11.84 10.08
N GLU A 51 -2.75 -10.53 10.33
CA GLU A 51 -3.13 -9.97 11.63
C GLU A 51 -4.57 -10.33 12.01
N GLU A 52 -5.52 -10.19 11.08
CA GLU A 52 -6.92 -10.57 11.30
C GLU A 52 -7.06 -12.07 11.59
N ALA A 53 -6.39 -12.92 10.79
CA ALA A 53 -6.44 -14.37 11.01
C ALA A 53 -5.83 -14.77 12.35
N TYR A 54 -4.70 -14.18 12.73
CA TYR A 54 -4.04 -14.43 14.01
C TYR A 54 -4.91 -13.99 15.19
N GLY A 55 -5.45 -12.76 15.14
CA GLY A 55 -6.35 -12.26 16.17
C GLY A 55 -7.61 -13.13 16.31
N ASN A 56 -8.23 -13.56 15.22
CA ASN A 56 -9.39 -14.46 15.26
C ASN A 56 -9.06 -15.83 15.86
N GLN A 57 -7.91 -16.42 15.51
CA GLN A 57 -7.46 -17.68 16.10
C GLN A 57 -7.21 -17.56 17.61
N LEU A 58 -6.70 -16.42 18.08
CA LEU A 58 -6.54 -16.15 19.50
C LEU A 58 -7.87 -15.94 20.23
N LEU A 59 -8.86 -15.33 19.58
CA LEU A 59 -10.22 -15.20 20.13
C LEU A 59 -10.88 -16.58 20.30
N GLU A 60 -10.82 -17.42 19.27
CA GLU A 60 -11.31 -18.81 19.34
C GLU A 60 -10.63 -19.59 20.47
N LEU A 61 -9.32 -19.40 20.64
CA LEU A 61 -8.57 -20.02 21.74
C LEU A 61 -9.06 -19.54 23.12
N ALA A 62 -9.23 -18.23 23.29
CA ALA A 62 -9.74 -17.65 24.54
C ALA A 62 -11.15 -18.17 24.87
N GLU A 63 -12.03 -18.26 23.86
CA GLU A 63 -13.37 -18.82 23.97
C GLU A 63 -13.38 -20.33 24.25
N SER A 64 -12.38 -21.08 23.83
CA SER A 64 -12.31 -22.52 24.17
C SER A 64 -11.80 -22.78 25.60
N SER A 65 -11.27 -21.76 26.28
CA SER A 65 -10.51 -21.89 27.53
C SER A 65 -11.33 -21.60 28.80
N HIS A 66 -12.66 -21.69 28.73
CA HIS A 66 -13.59 -21.40 29.85
C HIS A 66 -13.41 -22.27 31.10
N GLN A 67 -12.65 -23.37 31.02
CA GLN A 67 -12.36 -24.26 32.15
C GLN A 67 -11.14 -23.82 32.97
N ILE A 68 -10.42 -22.77 32.55
CA ILE A 68 -9.32 -22.21 33.31
C ILE A 68 -9.89 -21.61 34.61
N GLU A 69 -9.36 -22.06 35.75
CA GLU A 69 -9.80 -21.62 37.09
C GLU A 69 -9.83 -20.09 37.22
N GLU A 70 -10.75 -19.58 38.05
CA GLU A 70 -10.99 -18.15 38.27
C GLU A 70 -9.71 -17.37 38.66
N CYS A 71 -8.77 -18.04 39.34
CA CYS A 71 -7.43 -17.53 39.69
C CYS A 71 -6.59 -17.08 38.46
N PHE A 72 -6.86 -17.65 37.29
CA PHE A 72 -6.18 -17.33 36.03
C PHE A 72 -7.05 -16.51 35.05
N SER A 73 -8.20 -16.01 35.49
CA SER A 73 -9.12 -15.18 34.68
C SER A 73 -8.42 -13.98 34.02
N THR A 74 -7.46 -13.34 34.72
CA THR A 74 -6.66 -12.24 34.17
C THR A 74 -5.88 -12.64 32.91
N ILE A 75 -5.42 -13.89 32.82
CA ILE A 75 -4.70 -14.40 31.64
C ILE A 75 -5.66 -14.48 30.45
N LEU A 76 -6.87 -14.99 30.65
CA LEU A 76 -7.90 -15.06 29.61
C LEU A 76 -8.27 -13.67 29.11
N THR A 77 -8.56 -12.74 30.01
CA THR A 77 -8.89 -11.35 29.66
C THR A 77 -7.75 -10.66 28.90
N SER A 78 -6.51 -10.85 29.35
CA SER A 78 -5.32 -10.30 28.65
C SER A 78 -5.16 -10.89 27.26
N SER A 79 -5.35 -12.20 27.13
CA SER A 79 -5.32 -12.91 25.85
C SER A 79 -6.40 -12.41 24.89
N GLU A 80 -7.63 -12.23 25.37
CA GLU A 80 -8.74 -11.70 24.58
C GLU A 80 -8.48 -10.26 24.12
N MET A 81 -7.98 -9.39 25.01
CA MET A 81 -7.62 -8.01 24.65
C MET A 81 -6.51 -7.98 23.59
N SER A 82 -5.49 -8.83 23.73
CA SER A 82 -4.42 -8.95 22.72
C SER A 82 -4.97 -9.44 21.38
N ALA A 83 -5.87 -10.41 21.40
CA ALA A 83 -6.50 -10.96 20.21
C ALA A 83 -7.31 -9.89 19.45
N ARG A 84 -8.12 -9.10 20.17
CA ARG A 84 -8.86 -7.95 19.62
C ARG A 84 -7.92 -6.90 19.03
N ALA A 85 -6.82 -6.58 19.73
CA ALA A 85 -5.83 -5.63 19.23
C ALA A 85 -5.19 -6.06 17.90
N HIS A 86 -4.97 -7.36 17.68
CA HIS A 86 -4.49 -7.88 16.39
C HIS A 86 -5.54 -7.76 15.28
N VAL A 87 -6.82 -8.04 15.56
CA VAL A 87 -7.91 -7.83 14.60
C VAL A 87 -8.01 -6.36 14.21
N ASP A 88 -8.02 -5.46 15.20
CA ASP A 88 -8.09 -4.02 15.00
C ASP A 88 -6.89 -3.50 14.19
N LEU A 89 -5.69 -3.99 14.48
CA LEU A 89 -4.48 -3.67 13.72
C LEU A 89 -4.61 -4.10 12.25
N GLY A 90 -5.13 -5.29 11.99
CA GLY A 90 -5.36 -5.76 10.63
C GLY A 90 -6.32 -4.86 9.85
N GLN A 91 -7.43 -4.45 10.49
CA GLN A 91 -8.36 -3.48 9.92
C GLN A 91 -7.71 -2.11 9.68
N TYR A 92 -6.88 -1.65 10.62
CA TYR A 92 -6.17 -0.37 10.50
C TYR A 92 -5.18 -0.39 9.33
N ILE A 93 -4.39 -1.46 9.17
CA ILE A 93 -3.49 -1.64 8.02
C ILE A 93 -4.28 -1.61 6.71
N ARG A 94 -5.45 -2.27 6.66
CA ARG A 94 -6.30 -2.25 5.48
C ARG A 94 -6.76 -0.84 5.14
N ASN A 95 -7.36 -0.15 6.12
CA ASN A 95 -8.01 1.13 5.89
C ASN A 95 -7.03 2.29 5.67
N MET A 96 -5.88 2.26 6.34
CA MET A 96 -4.92 3.38 6.33
C MET A 96 -3.77 3.19 5.36
N LEU A 97 -3.46 1.96 4.94
CA LEU A 97 -2.31 1.67 4.07
C LEU A 97 -2.74 1.00 2.77
N GLU A 98 -3.49 -0.09 2.82
CA GLU A 98 -3.87 -0.85 1.61
C GLU A 98 -4.85 -0.08 0.73
N LEU A 99 -5.94 0.43 1.30
CA LEU A 99 -7.00 1.11 0.56
C LEU A 99 -6.53 2.44 -0.09
N PRO A 100 -5.75 3.31 0.57
CA PRO A 100 -5.25 4.53 -0.07
C PRO A 100 -4.35 4.23 -1.27
N LEU A 101 -3.50 3.20 -1.20
CA LEU A 101 -2.66 2.79 -2.32
C LEU A 101 -3.48 2.21 -3.48
N LYS A 102 -4.52 1.43 -3.16
CA LYS A 102 -5.47 0.92 -4.16
C LYS A 102 -6.19 2.06 -4.88
N ASN A 103 -6.66 3.07 -4.14
CA ASN A 103 -7.33 4.23 -4.73
C ASN A 103 -6.37 5.05 -5.60
N TYR A 104 -5.15 5.30 -5.10
CA TYR A 104 -4.10 5.96 -5.88
C TYR A 104 -3.83 5.24 -7.21
N LEU A 105 -3.71 3.90 -7.20
CA LEU A 105 -3.48 3.12 -8.41
C LEU A 105 -4.65 3.21 -9.41
N ALA A 106 -5.90 3.23 -8.92
CA ALA A 106 -7.06 3.44 -9.76
C ALA A 106 -7.05 4.83 -10.42
N ASP A 107 -6.67 5.87 -9.68
CA ASP A 107 -6.52 7.22 -10.21
C ASP A 107 -5.39 7.29 -11.27
N GLN A 108 -4.26 6.61 -11.02
CA GLN A 108 -3.17 6.54 -11.99
C GLN A 108 -3.56 5.85 -13.30
N GLU A 109 -4.37 4.79 -13.24
CA GLU A 109 -4.85 4.12 -14.46
C GLU A 109 -5.76 5.03 -15.29
N ASN A 110 -6.64 5.80 -14.64
CA ASN A 110 -7.47 6.80 -15.30
C ASN A 110 -6.63 7.88 -16.00
N ILE A 111 -5.57 8.36 -15.34
CA ILE A 111 -4.63 9.33 -15.92
C ILE A 111 -3.88 8.72 -17.11
N LYS A 112 -3.38 7.48 -17.00
CA LYS A 112 -2.69 6.77 -18.07
C LYS A 112 -3.57 6.64 -19.32
N MET A 113 -4.84 6.27 -19.14
CA MET A 113 -5.81 6.18 -20.22
C MET A 113 -6.03 7.53 -20.92
N PHE A 114 -6.18 8.60 -20.14
CA PHE A 114 -6.32 9.96 -20.68
C PHE A 114 -5.07 10.39 -21.48
N VAL A 115 -3.87 10.22 -20.92
CA VAL A 115 -2.61 10.62 -21.59
C VAL A 115 -2.38 9.80 -22.86
N THR A 116 -2.70 8.51 -22.84
CA THR A 116 -2.56 7.64 -24.02
C THR A 116 -3.53 8.05 -25.13
N TYR A 117 -4.76 8.40 -24.77
CA TYR A 117 -5.75 8.91 -25.72
C TYR A 117 -5.29 10.21 -26.40
N GLU A 118 -4.81 11.18 -25.62
CA GLU A 118 -4.29 12.45 -26.16
C GLU A 118 -3.03 12.25 -27.00
N LYS A 119 -2.13 11.32 -26.62
CA LYS A 119 -0.96 10.94 -27.41
C LYS A 119 -1.32 10.42 -28.82
N ASN A 120 -2.47 9.76 -28.96
CA ASN A 120 -2.91 9.18 -30.24
C ASN A 120 -3.64 10.18 -31.15
N LYS A 121 -4.04 11.35 -30.62
CA LYS A 121 -4.62 12.44 -31.43
C LYS A 121 -3.58 13.37 -32.04
N MET A 122 -2.41 13.49 -31.41
CA MET A 122 -1.28 14.30 -31.88
C MET A 122 -0.40 13.52 -32.86
#